data_AF-A0A5B7GRU0-F1
#
_entry.id   AF-A0A5B7GRU0-F1
#
_cell.length_a   1.000
_cell.length_b   1.000
_cell.length_c   1.000
_cell.angle_alpha   90.00
_cell.angle_beta   90.00
_cell.angle_gamma   90.00
#
_symmetry.space_group_name_H-M   'P 1'
#
loop_
_entity.id
_entity.type
_entity.pdbx_description
1 polymer ?
#
loop_
_entity_poly.entity_id
_entity_poly.type
_entity_poly.pdbx_seq_one_letter_code
_entity_poly.pdbx_strand_id
1 'polypeptide(L)'
;MAFVVQVVADLQYNPMTVFQLLLNTASLEHDLTQIYKRLVSEKEENWNKYCTEANQQALELSEVFSGNRPLARVEKNDRLNKWFKDIGEEILSLSLEEPGPSGRKIIQLIQAMKDVKEYHSLESSAGVVQAINEVVTALQSLVRVAGVTEDELVTLSLISDLSYAWVLVDDYTPIMQAAVKKDPSHVARLRAVFLKLSSGLDLPLLRINQARSPDLISVSAYYSGELVSYVRKVLQIIPETMFGLLAKIIKLQTEKIKEVPTRLDKDKMRDFAQLPERYQMAELSHRVAVLAEGVAMMETTLVGVIQVDPRRLLEDGVRRELVQLVAKILHEGLTFSTKVKVRPCMLMRSDGTL
;
A
#
# COMPACT_ATOMS: atom_id res chain seq x y z
N MET A 1 10.41 2.65 -34.41
CA MET A 1 9.89 1.33 -33.95
C MET A 1 10.84 0.17 -34.27
N ALA A 2 11.37 0.01 -35.48
CA ALA A 2 12.25 -1.13 -35.83
C ALA A 2 13.50 -1.27 -34.93
N PHE A 3 14.12 -0.14 -34.54
CA PHE A 3 15.31 -0.14 -33.67
C PHE A 3 15.02 -0.58 -32.23
N VAL A 4 13.83 -0.27 -31.70
CA VAL A 4 13.43 -0.63 -30.32
C VAL A 4 13.16 -2.13 -30.23
N VAL A 5 12.52 -2.71 -31.24
CA VAL A 5 12.24 -4.15 -31.32
C VAL A 5 13.54 -4.96 -31.36
N GLN A 6 14.58 -4.45 -32.02
CA GLN A 6 15.87 -5.12 -32.15
C GLN A 6 16.68 -5.08 -30.84
N VAL A 7 16.69 -3.92 -30.15
CA VAL A 7 17.33 -3.79 -28.82
C VAL A 7 16.63 -4.67 -27.77
N VAL A 8 15.29 -4.75 -27.80
CA VAL A 8 14.51 -5.62 -26.90
C VAL A 8 14.80 -7.10 -27.16
N ALA A 9 14.96 -7.50 -28.42
CA ALA A 9 15.33 -8.87 -28.80
C ALA A 9 16.78 -9.22 -28.38
N ASP A 10 17.70 -8.27 -28.48
CA ASP A 10 19.11 -8.45 -28.10
C ASP A 10 19.33 -8.52 -26.58
N LEU A 11 18.46 -7.88 -25.79
CA LEU A 11 18.58 -7.82 -24.32
C LEU A 11 18.21 -9.13 -23.61
N GLN A 12 17.48 -10.05 -24.26
CA GLN A 12 16.97 -11.30 -23.66
C GLN A 12 16.39 -11.13 -22.24
N TYR A 13 15.83 -9.97 -21.92
CA TYR A 13 15.38 -9.70 -20.55
C TYR A 13 14.04 -10.38 -20.31
N ASN A 14 13.84 -10.90 -19.10
CA ASN A 14 12.56 -11.47 -18.71
C ASN A 14 11.62 -10.35 -18.24
N PRO A 15 10.53 -10.04 -18.98
CA PRO A 15 9.62 -8.96 -18.62
C PRO A 15 8.95 -9.17 -17.26
N MET A 16 8.75 -10.43 -16.86
CA MET A 16 8.16 -10.77 -15.55
C MET A 16 9.11 -10.41 -14.40
N THR A 17 10.42 -10.66 -14.56
CA THR A 17 11.41 -10.32 -13.53
C THR A 17 11.54 -8.81 -13.35
N VAL A 18 11.54 -8.06 -14.46
CA VAL A 18 11.54 -6.59 -14.41
C VAL A 18 10.27 -6.05 -13.75
N PHE A 19 9.11 -6.63 -14.07
CA PHE A 19 7.85 -6.26 -13.42
C PHE A 19 7.86 -6.54 -11.91
N GLN A 20 8.39 -7.69 -11.48
CA GLN A 20 8.52 -8.02 -10.06
C GLN A 20 9.47 -7.06 -9.34
N LEU A 21 10.59 -6.69 -9.97
CA LEU A 21 11.51 -5.70 -9.44
C LEU A 21 10.81 -4.35 -9.27
N LEU A 22 10.12 -3.86 -10.31
CA LEU A 22 9.35 -2.62 -10.27
C LEU A 22 8.33 -2.63 -9.13
N LEU A 23 7.59 -3.73 -8.97
CA LEU A 23 6.56 -3.87 -7.95
C LEU A 23 7.15 -3.82 -6.53
N ASN A 24 8.24 -4.56 -6.29
CA ASN A 24 8.91 -4.57 -4.99
C ASN A 24 9.57 -3.22 -4.67
N THR A 25 10.23 -2.61 -5.65
CA THR A 25 10.86 -1.30 -5.49
C THR A 25 9.82 -0.22 -5.21
N ALA A 26 8.71 -0.19 -5.95
CA ALA A 26 7.64 0.78 -5.74
C ALA A 26 6.99 0.61 -4.35
N SER A 27 6.76 -0.63 -3.89
CA SER A 27 6.25 -0.88 -2.54
C SER A 27 7.24 -0.40 -1.47
N LEU A 28 8.52 -0.75 -1.59
CA LEU A 28 9.56 -0.33 -0.64
C LEU A 28 9.67 1.19 -0.54
N GLU A 29 9.70 1.88 -1.68
CA GLU A 29 9.77 3.35 -1.72
C GLU A 29 8.54 3.99 -1.10
N HIS A 30 7.35 3.44 -1.36
CA HIS A 30 6.11 3.93 -0.76
C HIS A 30 6.17 3.78 0.77
N ASP A 31 6.52 2.60 1.27
CA ASP A 31 6.58 2.32 2.71
C ASP A 31 7.65 3.20 3.39
N LEU A 32 8.82 3.34 2.78
CA LEU A 32 9.90 4.20 3.27
C LEU A 32 9.46 5.66 3.33
N THR A 33 8.78 6.15 2.28
CA THR A 33 8.24 7.51 2.25
C THR A 33 7.20 7.74 3.34
N GLN A 34 6.32 6.77 3.60
CA GLN A 34 5.32 6.87 4.67
C GLN A 34 5.96 6.89 6.06
N ILE A 35 6.95 6.01 6.31
CA ILE A 35 7.70 5.97 7.55
C ILE A 35 8.38 7.31 7.80
N TYR A 36 9.04 7.86 6.77
CA TYR A 36 9.76 9.11 6.91
C TYR A 36 8.81 10.31 7.12
N LYS A 37 7.71 10.40 6.36
CA LYS A 37 6.67 11.43 6.59
C LYS A 37 6.12 11.39 8.00
N ARG A 38 5.85 10.18 8.52
CA ARG A 38 5.41 9.99 9.89
C ARG A 38 6.45 10.50 10.89
N LEU A 39 7.72 10.15 10.67
CA LEU A 39 8.83 10.54 11.53
C LEU A 39 9.03 12.07 11.55
N VAL A 40 8.86 12.75 10.43
CA VAL A 40 8.85 14.22 10.34
C VAL A 40 7.66 14.80 11.11
N SER A 41 6.45 14.25 10.94
CA SER A 41 5.26 14.75 11.64
C SER A 41 5.30 14.56 13.16
N GLU A 42 5.91 13.46 13.62
CA GLU A 42 6.06 13.14 15.04
C GLU A 42 7.35 13.73 15.64
N LYS A 43 8.13 14.51 14.87
CA LYS A 43 9.46 15.02 15.26
C LYS A 43 9.40 15.85 16.54
N GLU A 44 8.50 16.82 16.61
CA GLU A 44 8.35 17.71 17.78
C GLU A 44 7.86 16.94 19.01
N GLU A 45 6.90 16.04 18.82
CA GLU A 45 6.34 15.23 19.90
C GLU A 45 7.40 14.28 20.48
N ASN A 46 8.15 13.58 19.62
CA ASN A 46 9.20 12.66 20.03
C ASN A 46 10.38 13.40 20.67
N TRP A 47 10.74 14.59 20.17
CA TRP A 47 11.74 15.44 20.81
C TRP A 47 11.34 15.80 22.24
N ASN A 48 10.12 16.29 22.44
CA ASN A 48 9.64 16.66 23.77
C ASN A 48 9.61 15.45 24.70
N LYS A 49 9.13 14.29 24.23
CA LYS A 49 9.15 13.03 25.00
C LYS A 49 10.55 12.67 25.47
N TYR A 50 11.53 12.60 24.56
CA TYR A 50 12.90 12.22 24.93
C TYR A 50 13.59 13.27 25.80
N CYS A 51 13.32 14.56 25.61
CA CYS A 51 13.80 15.61 26.52
C CYS A 51 13.21 15.44 27.94
N THR A 52 11.91 15.15 28.05
CA THR A 52 11.27 14.93 29.36
C THR A 52 11.79 13.66 30.05
N GLU A 53 11.98 12.57 29.30
CA GLU A 53 12.50 11.30 29.82
C GLU A 53 13.95 11.44 30.30
N ALA A 54 14.81 12.06 29.49
CA ALA A 54 16.20 12.31 29.85
C ALA A 54 16.33 13.23 31.08
N ASN A 55 15.49 14.26 31.16
CA ASN A 55 15.47 15.16 32.32
C ASN A 55 14.95 14.47 33.59
N GLN A 56 13.88 13.68 33.49
CA GLN A 56 13.35 12.94 34.65
C GLN A 56 14.39 11.95 35.20
N GLN A 57 15.08 11.22 34.32
CA GLN A 57 16.13 10.29 34.74
C GLN A 57 17.36 11.01 35.30
N ALA A 58 17.75 12.17 34.76
CA ALA A 58 18.81 13.00 35.33
C ALA A 58 18.45 13.53 36.74
N LEU A 59 17.19 13.92 36.96
CA LEU A 59 16.69 14.33 38.27
C LEU A 59 16.63 13.16 39.26
N GLU A 60 16.21 11.97 38.82
CA GLU A 60 16.23 10.76 39.64
C GLU A 60 17.65 10.37 40.05
N LEU A 61 18.63 10.50 39.14
CA LEU A 61 20.06 10.34 39.46
C LEU A 61 20.52 11.37 40.49
N SER A 62 20.16 12.64 40.33
CA SER A 62 20.44 13.71 41.31
C SER A 62 19.89 13.37 42.71
N GLU A 63 18.65 12.87 42.79
CA GLU A 63 18.02 12.48 44.06
C GLU A 63 18.72 11.30 44.74
N VAL A 64 19.21 10.31 43.96
CA VAL A 64 19.97 9.17 44.50
C VAL A 64 21.25 9.64 45.20
N PHE A 65 21.95 10.62 44.64
CA PHE A 65 23.17 11.18 45.25
C PHE A 65 22.92 12.22 46.35
N SER A 66 21.67 12.71 46.50
CA SER A 66 21.28 13.66 47.56
C SER A 66 21.23 13.06 48.97
N GLY A 67 21.16 11.73 49.06
CA GLY A 67 21.04 10.99 50.33
C GLY A 67 19.61 10.89 50.88
N ASN A 68 18.60 11.39 50.15
CA ASN A 68 17.19 11.34 50.58
C ASN A 68 16.48 10.01 50.28
N ARG A 69 17.05 9.12 49.45
CA ARG A 69 16.52 7.77 49.18
C ARG A 69 17.40 6.70 49.85
N PRO A 70 17.01 6.16 51.01
CA PRO A 70 17.84 5.19 51.78
C PRO A 70 18.00 3.81 51.12
N LEU A 71 17.37 3.57 49.98
CA LEU A 71 17.36 2.27 49.26
C LEU A 71 18.52 2.11 48.26
N ALA A 72 19.18 3.20 47.85
CA ALA A 72 20.35 3.13 47.00
C ALA A 72 21.61 3.08 47.88
N ARG A 73 22.38 1.99 47.80
CA ARG A 73 23.65 1.78 48.53
C ARG A 73 24.77 2.70 48.00
N VAL A 74 24.51 4.00 47.88
CA VAL A 74 25.40 4.98 47.27
C VAL A 74 25.72 6.06 48.30
N GLU A 75 27.00 6.40 48.44
CA GLU A 75 27.43 7.46 49.34
C GLU A 75 26.93 8.82 48.87
N LYS A 76 26.46 9.64 49.81
CA LYS A 76 25.99 10.99 49.53
C LYS A 76 27.13 11.81 48.91
N ASN A 77 26.89 12.39 47.73
CA ASN A 77 27.86 13.24 47.06
C ASN A 77 27.19 14.52 46.53
N ASP A 78 27.39 15.62 47.24
CA ASP A 78 26.78 16.91 46.92
C ASP A 78 27.28 17.50 45.59
N ARG A 79 28.48 17.09 45.11
CA ARG A 79 29.01 17.53 43.81
C ARG A 79 28.28 16.87 42.65
N LEU A 80 28.09 15.54 42.72
CA LEU A 80 27.35 14.80 41.70
C LEU A 80 25.88 15.20 41.68
N ASN A 81 25.28 15.47 42.85
CA ASN A 81 23.91 15.96 42.95
C ASN A 81 23.71 17.28 42.17
N LYS A 82 24.58 18.28 42.36
CA LYS A 82 24.51 19.53 41.59
C LYS A 82 24.77 19.31 40.10
N TRP A 83 25.78 18.51 39.77
CA TRP A 83 26.13 18.21 38.39
C TRP A 83 24.99 17.56 37.59
N PHE A 84 24.28 16.58 38.16
CA PHE A 84 23.11 15.98 37.51
C PHE A 84 21.93 16.95 37.36
N LYS A 85 21.76 17.92 38.29
CA LYS A 85 20.75 18.99 38.14
C LYS A 85 21.11 19.96 37.02
N ASP A 86 22.37 20.38 36.96
CA ASP A 86 22.87 21.27 35.92
C ASP A 86 22.71 20.61 34.53
N ILE A 87 22.95 19.30 34.42
CA ILE A 87 22.68 18.53 33.19
C ILE A 87 21.18 18.49 32.86
N GLY A 88 20.31 18.31 33.84
CA GLY A 88 18.86 18.35 33.61
C GLY A 88 18.40 19.71 33.05
N GLU A 89 18.92 20.81 33.59
CA GLU A 89 18.66 22.16 33.09
C GLU A 89 19.24 22.37 31.68
N GLU A 90 20.44 21.86 31.41
CA GLU A 90 21.02 21.89 30.06
C GLU A 90 20.19 21.09 29.04
N ILE A 91 19.63 19.94 29.42
CA ILE A 91 18.73 19.14 28.57
C ILE A 91 17.45 19.91 28.27
N LEU A 92 16.87 20.61 29.25
CA LEU A 92 15.69 21.46 29.04
C LEU A 92 15.98 22.68 28.16
N SER A 93 17.22 23.14 28.12
CA SER A 93 17.65 24.27 27.26
C SER A 93 17.81 23.90 25.78
N LEU A 94 17.71 22.62 25.43
CA LEU A 94 17.87 22.15 24.04
C LEU A 94 16.69 22.58 23.17
N SER A 95 16.99 23.26 22.05
CA SER A 95 15.97 23.71 21.09
C SER A 95 16.04 22.95 19.77
N LEU A 96 14.87 22.74 19.15
CA LEU A 96 14.73 22.19 17.79
C LEU A 96 15.06 23.21 16.70
N GLU A 97 14.98 24.50 17.00
CA GLU A 97 15.24 25.59 16.05
C GLU A 97 16.73 25.68 15.66
N GLU A 98 17.61 25.24 16.55
CA GLU A 98 19.06 25.22 16.34
C GLU A 98 19.62 23.79 16.39
N PRO A 99 19.37 22.95 15.36
CA PRO A 99 19.76 21.53 15.38
C PRO A 99 21.29 21.32 15.47
N GLY A 100 22.08 22.24 14.92
CA GLY A 100 23.55 22.17 14.96
C GLY A 100 24.13 22.40 16.37
N PRO A 101 23.89 23.56 17.02
CA PRO A 101 24.30 23.84 18.39
C PRO A 101 23.75 22.83 19.40
N SER A 102 22.44 22.55 19.34
CA SER A 102 21.79 21.57 20.21
C SER A 102 22.36 20.17 20.01
N GLY A 103 22.62 19.75 18.76
CA GLY A 103 23.27 18.47 18.46
C GLY A 103 24.67 18.34 19.06
N ARG A 104 25.50 19.39 18.98
CA ARG A 104 26.85 19.40 19.60
C ARG A 104 26.77 19.35 21.13
N LYS A 105 25.85 20.11 21.74
CA LYS A 105 25.60 20.06 23.19
C LYS A 105 25.17 18.67 23.64
N ILE A 106 24.26 18.02 22.92
CA ILE A 106 23.83 16.65 23.22
C ILE A 106 25.02 15.67 23.18
N ILE A 107 25.89 15.79 22.17
CA ILE A 107 27.08 14.92 22.08
C ILE A 107 28.04 15.16 23.26
N GLN A 108 28.22 16.41 23.68
CA GLN A 108 29.01 16.75 24.87
C GLN A 108 28.40 16.16 26.14
N LEU A 109 27.09 16.25 26.32
CA LEU A 109 26.36 15.64 27.43
C LEU A 109 26.49 14.11 27.43
N ILE A 110 26.40 13.46 26.27
CA ILE A 110 26.60 12.02 26.14
C ILE A 110 28.02 11.63 26.57
N GLN A 111 29.03 12.38 26.15
CA GLN A 111 30.42 12.11 26.54
C GLN A 111 30.62 12.31 28.04
N ALA A 112 30.11 13.42 28.59
CA ALA A 112 30.20 13.73 30.00
C ALA A 112 29.53 12.65 30.87
N MET A 113 28.36 12.14 30.46
CA MET A 113 27.65 11.05 31.13
C MET A 113 28.42 9.72 31.07
N LYS A 114 29.13 9.45 29.97
CA LYS A 114 30.00 8.27 29.84
C LYS A 114 31.26 8.40 30.70
N ASP A 115 31.87 9.57 30.76
CA ASP A 115 33.08 9.80 31.56
C ASP A 115 32.77 9.68 33.07
N VAL A 116 31.56 10.08 33.51
CA VAL A 116 31.10 9.89 34.89
C VAL A 116 30.88 8.40 35.25
N LYS A 117 30.65 7.53 34.26
CA LYS A 117 30.60 6.08 34.49
C LYS A 117 31.98 5.51 34.85
N GLU A 118 33.06 6.07 34.30
CA GLU A 118 34.44 5.65 34.56
C GLU A 118 34.99 6.24 35.87
N TYR A 119 34.49 7.40 36.28
CA TYR A 119 34.80 7.98 37.59
C TYR A 119 34.02 7.29 38.72
N HIS A 120 34.65 7.15 39.89
CA HIS A 120 34.01 6.82 41.18
C HIS A 120 33.55 5.39 41.49
N SER A 121 34.11 4.32 40.90
CA SER A 121 33.70 2.93 41.24
C SER A 121 32.17 2.71 41.18
N LEU A 122 31.46 3.56 40.43
CA LEU A 122 29.99 3.57 40.29
C LEU A 122 29.49 2.34 39.53
N GLU A 123 30.40 1.62 38.87
CA GLU A 123 30.20 0.26 38.34
C GLU A 123 29.68 -0.73 39.38
N SER A 124 29.97 -0.49 40.66
CA SER A 124 29.49 -1.34 41.76
C SER A 124 27.97 -1.28 41.96
N SER A 125 27.31 -0.22 41.49
CA SER A 125 25.86 -0.03 41.61
C SER A 125 25.16 -0.20 40.26
N ALA A 126 24.63 -1.40 40.01
CA ALA A 126 23.95 -1.73 38.75
C ALA A 126 22.80 -0.76 38.39
N GLY A 127 22.08 -0.24 39.39
CA GLY A 127 20.98 0.71 39.17
C GLY A 127 21.43 2.07 38.64
N VAL A 128 22.56 2.60 39.11
CA VAL A 128 23.10 3.89 38.61
C VAL A 128 23.64 3.73 37.20
N VAL A 129 24.33 2.62 36.92
CA VAL A 129 24.84 2.30 35.58
C VAL A 129 23.68 2.18 34.58
N GLN A 130 22.58 1.54 34.98
CA GLN A 130 21.38 1.43 34.16
C GLN A 130 20.77 2.82 33.88
N ALA A 131 20.53 3.63 34.90
CA ALA A 131 19.96 4.97 34.73
C ALA A 131 20.84 5.89 33.86
N ILE A 132 22.17 5.81 33.99
CA ILE A 132 23.10 6.55 33.10
C ILE A 132 22.97 6.06 31.65
N ASN A 133 22.88 4.74 31.41
CA ASN A 133 22.71 4.21 30.06
C ASN A 133 21.36 4.61 29.47
N GLU A 134 20.29 4.68 30.27
CA GLU A 134 18.97 5.14 29.84
C GLU A 134 19.01 6.61 29.42
N VAL A 135 19.65 7.51 30.19
CA VAL A 135 19.86 8.92 29.81
C VAL A 135 20.67 9.01 28.51
N VAL A 136 21.77 8.25 28.38
CA VAL A 136 22.57 8.24 27.15
C VAL A 136 21.75 7.76 25.94
N THR A 137 20.87 6.77 26.12
CA THR A 137 20.01 6.24 25.06
C THR A 137 18.95 7.26 24.65
N ALA A 138 18.36 7.98 25.61
CA ALA A 138 17.42 9.07 25.35
C ALA A 138 18.12 10.23 24.60
N LEU A 139 19.31 10.64 25.04
CA LEU A 139 20.13 11.66 24.36
C LEU A 139 20.53 11.24 22.94
N GLN A 140 20.93 9.98 22.72
CA GLN A 140 21.20 9.45 21.38
C GLN A 140 19.95 9.47 20.49
N SER A 141 18.77 9.24 21.08
CA SER A 141 17.50 9.33 20.36
C SER A 141 17.17 10.78 19.98
N LEU A 142 17.47 11.76 20.82
CA LEU A 142 17.36 13.19 20.48
C LEU A 142 18.25 13.57 19.29
N VAL A 143 19.50 13.09 19.23
CA VAL A 143 20.38 13.34 18.06
C VAL A 143 19.75 12.78 16.78
N ARG A 144 19.18 11.56 16.85
CA ARG A 144 18.50 10.94 15.70
C ARG A 144 17.29 11.76 15.26
N VAL A 145 16.46 12.23 16.19
CA VAL A 145 15.28 13.07 15.88
C VAL A 145 15.70 14.42 15.30
N ALA A 146 16.76 15.05 15.82
CA ALA A 146 17.28 16.31 15.30
C ALA A 146 17.79 16.19 13.85
N GLY A 147 18.42 15.07 13.51
CA GLY A 147 18.99 14.82 12.17
C GLY A 147 17.96 14.61 11.06
N VAL A 148 16.69 14.40 11.40
CA VAL A 148 15.62 14.16 10.42
C VAL A 148 15.25 15.47 9.76
N THR A 149 15.43 15.55 8.44
CA THR A 149 15.22 16.76 7.64
C THR A 149 14.30 16.49 6.46
N GLU A 150 13.52 17.50 6.06
CA GLU A 150 12.66 17.37 4.88
C GLU A 150 13.47 17.23 3.57
N ASP A 151 14.73 17.66 3.56
CA ASP A 151 15.63 17.53 2.41
C ASP A 151 15.87 16.06 2.00
N GLU A 152 15.84 15.13 2.96
CA GLU A 152 15.96 13.70 2.68
C GLU A 152 14.72 13.16 1.93
N LEU A 153 13.52 13.70 2.20
CA LEU A 153 12.31 13.39 1.42
C LEU A 153 12.43 13.89 -0.02
N VAL A 154 13.02 15.07 -0.22
CA VAL A 154 13.28 15.62 -1.56
C VAL A 154 14.31 14.76 -2.29
N THR A 155 15.36 14.32 -1.60
CA THR A 155 16.37 13.43 -2.19
C THR A 155 15.76 12.09 -2.60
N LEU A 156 14.89 11.52 -1.75
CA LEU A 156 14.17 10.30 -2.07
C LEU A 156 13.24 10.46 -3.28
N SER A 157 12.52 11.57 -3.40
CA SER A 157 11.64 11.83 -4.53
C SER A 157 12.41 11.99 -5.85
N LEU A 158 13.61 12.58 -5.80
CA LEU A 158 14.50 12.67 -6.96
C LEU A 158 15.04 11.31 -7.42
N ILE A 159 15.45 10.45 -6.48
CA ILE A 159 15.98 9.12 -6.81
C ILE A 159 14.88 8.18 -7.32
N SER A 160 13.65 8.35 -6.82
CA SER A 160 12.49 7.51 -7.16
C SER A 160 11.76 7.96 -8.43
N ASP A 161 12.27 8.94 -9.17
CA ASP A 161 11.62 9.44 -10.39
C ASP A 161 11.46 8.34 -11.44
N LEU A 162 10.21 8.15 -11.89
CA LEU A 162 9.81 7.16 -12.89
C LEU A 162 9.14 7.82 -14.10
N SER A 163 9.41 9.10 -14.36
CA SER A 163 8.82 9.86 -15.47
C SER A 163 9.00 9.19 -16.84
N TYR A 164 10.13 8.53 -17.07
CA TYR A 164 10.41 7.84 -18.34
C TYR A 164 9.51 6.62 -18.60
N ALA A 165 8.93 6.03 -17.56
CA ALA A 165 8.11 4.83 -17.71
C ALA A 165 6.74 5.11 -18.34
N TRP A 166 6.29 6.37 -18.41
CA TRP A 166 5.03 6.73 -19.08
C TRP A 166 4.95 6.24 -20.53
N VAL A 167 6.09 6.15 -21.23
CA VAL A 167 6.15 5.64 -22.61
C VAL A 167 6.17 4.11 -22.65
N LEU A 168 6.68 3.46 -21.60
CA LEU A 168 6.94 2.01 -21.56
C LEU A 168 5.85 1.22 -20.83
N VAL A 169 5.03 1.87 -19.99
CA VAL A 169 4.14 1.18 -19.05
C VAL A 169 3.05 0.37 -19.77
N ASP A 170 2.60 0.85 -20.94
CA ASP A 170 1.59 0.18 -21.74
C ASP A 170 2.03 -1.23 -22.18
N ASP A 171 3.32 -1.43 -22.48
CA ASP A 171 3.89 -2.74 -22.86
C ASP A 171 3.83 -3.76 -21.71
N TYR A 172 3.81 -3.28 -20.46
CA TYR A 172 3.72 -4.13 -19.26
C TYR A 172 2.28 -4.38 -18.81
N THR A 173 1.28 -3.70 -19.38
CA THR A 173 -0.15 -3.92 -19.10
C THR A 173 -0.58 -5.39 -19.12
N PRO A 174 -0.27 -6.20 -20.17
CA PRO A 174 -0.68 -7.61 -20.19
C PRO A 174 -0.03 -8.44 -19.07
N ILE A 175 1.19 -8.11 -18.68
CA ILE A 175 1.91 -8.78 -17.59
C ILE A 175 1.27 -8.43 -16.24
N MET A 176 0.93 -7.15 -16.03
CA MET A 176 0.21 -6.68 -14.84
C MET A 176 -1.15 -7.40 -14.72
N GLN A 177 -1.91 -7.45 -15.81
CA GLN A 177 -3.21 -8.12 -15.85
C GLN A 177 -3.09 -9.63 -15.57
N ALA A 178 -2.08 -10.29 -16.14
CA ALA A 178 -1.81 -11.71 -15.88
C ALA A 178 -1.43 -11.97 -14.42
N ALA A 179 -0.63 -11.08 -13.80
CA ALA A 179 -0.25 -11.17 -12.39
C ALA A 179 -1.47 -11.05 -11.47
N VAL A 180 -2.34 -10.07 -11.72
CA VAL A 180 -3.60 -9.87 -10.97
C VAL A 180 -4.53 -11.07 -11.10
N LYS A 181 -4.63 -11.65 -12.29
CA LYS A 181 -5.45 -12.85 -12.53
C LYS A 181 -4.95 -14.08 -11.78
N LYS A 182 -3.63 -14.18 -11.56
CA LYS A 182 -3.01 -15.29 -10.85
C LYS A 182 -3.18 -15.14 -9.34
N ASP A 183 -2.94 -13.94 -8.81
CA ASP A 183 -3.05 -13.67 -7.38
C ASP A 183 -3.54 -12.23 -7.14
N PRO A 184 -4.77 -12.06 -6.58
CA PRO A 184 -5.38 -10.76 -6.32
C PRO A 184 -4.62 -9.89 -5.32
N SER A 185 -3.72 -10.47 -4.51
CA SER A 185 -2.88 -9.72 -3.56
C SER A 185 -1.94 -8.73 -4.26
N HIS A 186 -1.62 -8.98 -5.55
CA HIS A 186 -0.82 -8.07 -6.36
C HIS A 186 -1.52 -6.73 -6.62
N VAL A 187 -2.85 -6.65 -6.50
CA VAL A 187 -3.61 -5.40 -6.70
C VAL A 187 -3.19 -4.34 -5.67
N ALA A 188 -3.04 -4.73 -4.41
CA ALA A 188 -2.58 -3.83 -3.35
C ALA A 188 -1.15 -3.32 -3.60
N ARG A 189 -0.27 -4.16 -4.17
CA ARG A 189 1.11 -3.76 -4.52
C ARG A 189 1.18 -2.93 -5.80
N LEU A 190 0.32 -3.21 -6.78
CA LEU A 190 0.18 -2.40 -8.01
C LEU A 190 -0.23 -0.97 -7.71
N ARG A 191 -0.98 -0.75 -6.62
CA ARG A 191 -1.27 0.60 -6.10
C ARG A 191 0.01 1.43 -5.92
N ALA A 192 1.07 0.86 -5.36
CA ALA A 192 2.34 1.55 -5.18
C ALA A 192 2.98 1.93 -6.53
N VAL A 193 2.85 1.07 -7.54
CA VAL A 193 3.31 1.36 -8.91
C VAL A 193 2.51 2.52 -9.52
N PHE A 194 1.19 2.56 -9.35
CA PHE A 194 0.36 3.67 -9.83
C PHE A 194 0.69 5.00 -9.14
N LEU A 195 0.95 4.98 -7.83
CA LEU A 195 1.42 6.15 -7.10
C LEU A 195 2.79 6.62 -7.61
N LYS A 196 3.71 5.68 -7.89
CA LYS A 196 5.02 5.98 -8.47
C LYS A 196 4.94 6.55 -9.90
N LEU A 197 3.95 6.13 -10.70
CA LEU A 197 3.70 6.76 -12.01
C LEU A 197 3.17 8.18 -11.87
N SER A 198 2.36 8.43 -10.83
CA SER A 198 1.79 9.74 -10.57
C SER A 198 2.82 10.77 -10.12
N SER A 199 3.85 10.37 -9.37
CA SER A 199 4.92 11.28 -8.95
C SER A 199 5.73 11.82 -10.15
N GLY A 200 5.76 11.10 -11.27
CA GLY A 200 6.37 11.59 -12.51
C GLY A 200 5.67 12.84 -13.09
N LEU A 201 4.45 13.16 -12.66
CA LEU A 201 3.74 14.37 -13.07
C LEU A 201 4.11 15.59 -12.22
N ASP A 202 4.67 15.40 -11.02
CA ASP A 202 4.89 16.50 -10.07
C ASP A 202 5.90 17.52 -10.60
N LEU A 203 7.02 17.06 -11.18
CA LEU A 203 8.07 17.95 -11.69
C LEU A 203 7.61 18.78 -12.90
N PRO A 204 6.95 18.20 -13.94
CA PRO A 204 6.33 18.99 -15.01
C PRO A 204 5.31 20.01 -14.50
N LEU A 205 4.43 19.63 -13.58
CA LEU A 205 3.41 20.52 -13.03
C LEU A 205 4.03 21.66 -12.22
N LEU A 206 5.09 21.39 -11.45
CA LEU A 206 5.84 22.39 -10.70
C LEU A 206 6.49 23.42 -11.63
N ARG A 207 7.05 22.99 -12.78
CA ARG A 207 7.61 23.92 -13.79
C ARG A 207 6.54 24.82 -14.41
N ILE A 208 5.35 24.30 -14.70
CA ILE A 208 4.22 25.09 -15.21
C ILE A 208 3.78 26.12 -14.17
N ASN A 209 3.73 25.72 -12.90
CA ASN A 209 3.40 26.61 -11.79
C ASN A 209 4.45 27.73 -11.62
N GLN A 210 5.75 27.41 -11.75
CA GLN A 210 6.84 28.39 -11.72
C GLN A 210 6.74 29.39 -12.88
N ALA A 211 6.33 28.94 -14.06
CA ALA A 211 6.04 29.79 -15.21
C ALA A 211 4.76 30.64 -15.04
N ARG A 212 3.98 30.44 -13.97
CA ARG A 212 2.69 31.10 -13.68
C ARG A 212 1.71 31.00 -14.85
N SER A 213 1.73 29.87 -15.57
CA SER A 213 0.81 29.64 -16.67
C SER A 213 -0.62 29.40 -16.14
N PRO A 214 -1.67 29.94 -16.78
CA PRO A 214 -3.05 29.63 -16.45
C PRO A 214 -3.42 28.16 -16.73
N ASP A 215 -2.62 27.45 -17.54
CA ASP A 215 -2.90 26.09 -17.99
C ASP A 215 -2.56 25.00 -16.95
N LEU A 216 -2.05 25.38 -15.77
CA LEU A 216 -1.70 24.41 -14.73
C LEU A 216 -2.85 23.47 -14.38
N ILE A 217 -4.06 24.03 -14.22
CA ILE A 217 -5.26 23.27 -13.82
C ILE A 217 -5.69 22.33 -14.93
N SER A 218 -5.71 22.80 -16.19
CA SER A 218 -6.16 21.99 -17.33
C SER A 218 -5.19 20.84 -17.62
N VAL A 219 -3.88 21.11 -17.57
CA VAL A 219 -2.83 20.10 -17.78
C VAL A 219 -2.84 19.06 -16.67
N SER A 220 -2.93 19.49 -15.41
CA SER A 220 -3.00 18.58 -14.26
C SER A 220 -4.22 17.67 -14.33
N ALA A 221 -5.39 18.22 -14.66
CA ALA A 221 -6.62 17.46 -14.81
C ALA A 221 -6.53 16.43 -15.95
N TYR A 222 -5.95 16.81 -17.09
CA TYR A 222 -5.80 15.91 -18.23
C TYR A 222 -4.91 14.71 -17.92
N TYR A 223 -3.68 14.94 -17.43
CA TYR A 223 -2.75 13.85 -17.14
C TYR A 223 -3.19 12.98 -15.96
N SER A 224 -3.84 13.56 -14.95
CA SER A 224 -4.46 12.78 -13.89
C SER A 224 -5.59 11.89 -14.46
N GLY A 225 -6.39 12.41 -15.40
CA GLY A 225 -7.43 11.65 -16.09
C GLY A 225 -6.89 10.48 -16.91
N GLU A 226 -5.80 10.69 -17.65
CA GLU A 226 -5.11 9.62 -18.40
C GLU A 226 -4.59 8.53 -17.45
N LEU A 227 -4.01 8.90 -16.31
CA LEU A 227 -3.53 7.94 -15.32
C LEU A 227 -4.70 7.12 -14.73
N VAL A 228 -5.82 7.77 -14.42
CA VAL A 228 -7.04 7.08 -13.95
C VAL A 228 -7.58 6.13 -15.01
N SER A 229 -7.59 6.55 -16.28
CA SER A 229 -7.98 5.70 -17.42
C SER A 229 -7.08 4.46 -17.51
N TYR A 230 -5.77 4.65 -17.35
CA TYR A 230 -4.79 3.57 -17.33
C TYR A 230 -5.02 2.59 -16.16
N VAL A 231 -5.22 3.08 -14.94
CA VAL A 231 -5.56 2.24 -13.77
C VAL A 231 -6.83 1.44 -14.03
N ARG A 232 -7.87 2.06 -14.60
CA ARG A 232 -9.12 1.40 -14.96
C ARG A 232 -8.90 0.30 -16.01
N LYS A 233 -8.05 0.54 -17.02
CA LYS A 233 -7.67 -0.45 -18.04
C LYS A 233 -6.96 -1.67 -17.42
N VAL A 234 -6.02 -1.45 -16.50
CA VAL A 234 -5.31 -2.54 -15.82
C VAL A 234 -6.25 -3.34 -14.92
N LEU A 235 -7.13 -2.67 -14.16
CA LEU A 235 -8.04 -3.33 -13.21
C LEU A 235 -9.28 -3.96 -13.86
N GLN A 236 -9.63 -3.61 -15.11
CA GLN A 236 -10.77 -4.19 -15.83
C GLN A 236 -10.69 -5.73 -15.94
N ILE A 237 -9.49 -6.31 -15.92
CA ILE A 237 -9.30 -7.77 -15.95
C ILE A 237 -9.97 -8.49 -14.77
N ILE A 238 -10.18 -7.78 -13.65
CA ILE A 238 -10.79 -8.35 -12.44
C ILE A 238 -12.29 -8.61 -12.68
N PRO A 239 -13.13 -7.61 -13.01
CA PRO A 239 -14.51 -7.84 -13.43
C PRO A 239 -14.65 -8.91 -14.52
N GLU A 240 -13.83 -8.84 -15.57
CA GLU A 240 -13.86 -9.81 -16.67
C GLU A 240 -13.63 -11.25 -16.16
N THR A 241 -12.61 -11.43 -15.30
CA THR A 241 -12.32 -12.73 -14.69
C THR A 241 -13.44 -13.19 -13.76
N MET A 242 -14.02 -12.29 -12.96
CA MET A 242 -15.14 -12.61 -12.07
C MET A 242 -16.36 -13.08 -12.85
N PHE A 243 -16.77 -12.37 -13.91
CA PHE A 243 -17.88 -12.79 -14.77
C PHE A 243 -17.59 -14.13 -15.47
N GLY A 244 -16.34 -14.35 -15.90
CA GLY A 244 -15.91 -15.63 -16.45
C GLY A 244 -16.02 -16.79 -15.46
N LEU A 245 -15.72 -16.58 -14.17
CA LEU A 245 -15.88 -17.57 -13.11
C LEU A 245 -17.37 -17.80 -12.78
N LEU A 246 -18.16 -16.74 -12.67
CA LEU A 246 -19.61 -16.82 -12.42
C LEU A 246 -20.32 -17.57 -13.54
N ALA A 247 -19.97 -17.34 -14.80
CA ALA A 247 -20.53 -18.10 -15.92
C ALA A 247 -20.24 -19.61 -15.82
N LYS A 248 -19.05 -19.99 -15.32
CA LYS A 248 -18.73 -21.41 -15.05
C LYS A 248 -19.57 -21.97 -13.91
N ILE A 249 -19.78 -21.19 -12.84
CA ILE A 249 -20.64 -21.58 -11.71
C ILE A 249 -22.08 -21.81 -12.20
N ILE A 250 -22.63 -20.89 -13.00
CA ILE A 250 -23.98 -21.01 -13.57
C ILE A 250 -24.09 -22.28 -14.43
N LYS A 251 -23.11 -22.57 -15.29
CA LYS A 251 -23.10 -23.81 -16.10
C LYS A 251 -23.04 -25.07 -15.22
N LEU A 252 -22.22 -25.08 -14.17
CA LEU A 252 -22.16 -26.20 -13.24
C LEU A 252 -23.49 -26.42 -12.51
N GLN A 253 -24.14 -25.33 -12.08
CA GLN A 253 -25.45 -25.39 -11.40
C GLN A 253 -26.58 -25.85 -12.31
N THR A 254 -26.58 -25.45 -13.58
CA THR A 254 -27.69 -25.72 -14.51
C THR A 254 -27.55 -27.05 -15.25
N GLU A 255 -26.33 -27.48 -15.58
CA GLU A 255 -26.11 -28.66 -16.43
C GLU A 255 -25.70 -29.92 -15.64
N LYS A 256 -25.00 -29.76 -14.50
CA LYS A 256 -24.36 -30.89 -13.80
C LYS A 256 -24.93 -31.21 -12.43
N ILE A 257 -25.20 -30.19 -11.62
CA ILE A 257 -25.73 -30.38 -10.27
C ILE A 257 -27.21 -30.75 -10.37
N LYS A 258 -27.57 -31.92 -9.86
CA LYS A 258 -28.95 -32.40 -9.83
C LYS A 258 -29.61 -31.93 -8.55
N GLU A 259 -30.85 -31.45 -8.65
CA GLU A 259 -31.64 -31.11 -7.49
C GLU A 259 -31.95 -32.36 -6.66
N VAL A 260 -31.91 -32.21 -5.33
CA VAL A 260 -32.20 -33.30 -4.41
C VAL A 260 -33.71 -33.49 -4.32
N PRO A 261 -34.25 -34.70 -4.59
CA PRO A 261 -35.68 -34.96 -4.49
C PRO A 261 -36.18 -34.87 -3.04
N THR A 262 -37.47 -34.63 -2.87
CA THR A 262 -38.13 -34.52 -1.54
C THR A 262 -38.14 -35.82 -0.73
N ARG A 263 -37.89 -36.97 -1.36
CA ARG A 263 -37.68 -38.28 -0.71
C ARG A 263 -36.46 -38.96 -1.32
N LEU A 264 -35.53 -39.39 -0.46
CA LEU A 264 -34.24 -39.95 -0.86
C LEU A 264 -33.94 -41.21 -0.05
N ASP A 265 -33.65 -42.31 -0.74
CA ASP A 265 -33.17 -43.54 -0.11
C ASP A 265 -31.75 -43.35 0.43
N LYS A 266 -31.44 -43.95 1.59
CA LYS A 266 -30.12 -43.81 2.25
C LYS A 266 -28.96 -44.24 1.36
N ASP A 267 -29.17 -45.24 0.51
CA ASP A 267 -28.15 -45.79 -0.38
C ASP A 267 -27.83 -44.85 -1.56
N LYS A 268 -28.79 -44.03 -2.00
CA LYS A 268 -28.62 -43.04 -3.09
C LYS A 268 -28.08 -41.70 -2.59
N MET A 269 -27.95 -41.53 -1.27
CA MET A 269 -27.53 -40.27 -0.66
C MET A 269 -26.13 -39.84 -1.11
N ARG A 270 -25.23 -40.80 -1.35
CA ARG A 270 -23.87 -40.54 -1.83
C ARG A 270 -23.82 -40.08 -3.29
N ASP A 271 -24.74 -40.56 -4.12
CA ASP A 271 -24.81 -40.19 -5.55
C ASP A 271 -25.38 -38.77 -5.73
N PHE A 272 -26.37 -38.40 -4.92
CA PHE A 272 -26.94 -37.04 -4.90
C PHE A 272 -26.07 -36.03 -4.13
N ALA A 273 -25.09 -36.50 -3.35
CA ALA A 273 -24.14 -35.62 -2.69
C ALA A 273 -23.27 -34.85 -3.69
N GLN A 274 -22.96 -35.44 -4.86
CA GLN A 274 -22.21 -34.80 -5.96
C GLN A 274 -21.00 -34.01 -5.45
N LEU A 275 -20.21 -34.68 -4.58
CA LEU A 275 -19.07 -34.07 -3.89
C LEU A 275 -18.05 -33.40 -4.85
N PRO A 276 -17.65 -33.99 -5.99
CA PRO A 276 -16.66 -33.35 -6.85
C PRO A 276 -17.20 -32.09 -7.53
N GLU A 277 -18.46 -32.09 -8.00
CA GLU A 277 -19.07 -30.91 -8.60
C GLU A 277 -19.29 -29.78 -7.58
N ARG A 278 -19.70 -30.13 -6.35
CA ARG A 278 -19.86 -29.15 -5.26
C ARG A 278 -18.52 -28.61 -4.77
N TYR A 279 -17.48 -29.44 -4.74
CA TYR A 279 -16.12 -28.98 -4.46
C TYR A 279 -15.64 -27.97 -5.52
N GLN A 280 -15.84 -28.29 -6.80
CA GLN A 280 -15.51 -27.38 -7.90
C GLN A 280 -16.29 -26.06 -7.81
N MET A 281 -17.57 -26.10 -7.43
CA MET A 281 -18.36 -24.90 -7.18
C MET A 281 -17.83 -24.07 -6.00
N ALA A 282 -17.42 -24.73 -4.91
CA ALA A 282 -16.84 -24.07 -3.76
C ALA A 282 -15.49 -23.41 -4.10
N GLU A 283 -14.64 -24.10 -4.87
CA GLU A 283 -13.36 -23.57 -5.35
C GLU A 283 -13.55 -22.31 -6.22
N LEU A 284 -14.48 -22.36 -7.19
CA LEU A 284 -14.77 -21.20 -8.04
C LEU A 284 -15.36 -20.04 -7.23
N SER A 285 -16.27 -20.32 -6.30
CA SER A 285 -16.86 -19.31 -5.40
C SER A 285 -15.79 -18.67 -4.50
N HIS A 286 -14.88 -19.48 -3.96
CA HIS A 286 -13.75 -18.98 -3.17
C HIS A 286 -12.85 -18.07 -4.00
N ARG A 287 -12.53 -18.45 -5.24
CA ARG A 287 -11.73 -17.59 -6.14
C ARG A 287 -12.39 -16.25 -6.43
N VAL A 288 -13.72 -16.21 -6.62
CA VAL A 288 -14.46 -14.95 -6.79
C VAL A 288 -14.38 -14.10 -5.52
N ALA A 289 -14.49 -14.72 -4.34
CA ALA A 289 -14.37 -14.01 -3.07
C ALA A 289 -12.97 -13.40 -2.88
N VAL A 290 -11.90 -14.15 -3.16
CA VAL A 290 -10.51 -13.64 -3.06
C VAL A 290 -10.25 -12.49 -4.03
N LEU A 291 -10.80 -12.55 -5.25
CA LEU A 291 -10.71 -11.44 -6.22
C LEU A 291 -11.40 -10.17 -5.71
N ALA A 292 -12.61 -10.30 -5.14
CA ALA A 292 -13.34 -9.18 -4.56
C ALA A 292 -12.63 -8.60 -3.34
N GLU A 293 -12.08 -9.46 -2.47
CA GLU A 293 -11.30 -9.06 -1.31
C GLU A 293 -10.03 -8.30 -1.71
N GLY A 294 -9.28 -8.76 -2.71
CA GLY A 294 -8.07 -8.09 -3.20
C GLY A 294 -8.33 -6.66 -3.70
N VAL A 295 -9.50 -6.40 -4.30
CA VAL A 295 -9.91 -5.03 -4.69
C VAL A 295 -10.37 -4.23 -3.48
N ALA A 296 -11.07 -4.84 -2.53
CA ALA A 296 -11.52 -4.17 -1.32
C ALA A 296 -10.37 -3.77 -0.38
N MET A 297 -9.27 -4.51 -0.38
CA MET A 297 -8.04 -4.21 0.36
C MET A 297 -7.28 -3.01 -0.23
N MET A 298 -7.57 -2.62 -1.47
CA MET A 298 -6.97 -1.43 -2.05
C MET A 298 -7.60 -0.18 -1.41
N GLU A 299 -6.77 0.63 -0.78
CA GLU A 299 -7.21 1.90 -0.19
C GLU A 299 -7.49 2.95 -1.26
N THR A 300 -8.31 3.94 -0.91
CA THR A 300 -8.51 5.13 -1.75
C THR A 300 -7.17 5.86 -1.90
N THR A 301 -6.80 6.14 -3.14
CA THR A 301 -5.50 6.76 -3.45
C THR A 301 -5.70 8.04 -4.21
N LEU A 302 -4.96 9.06 -3.80
CA LEU A 302 -4.88 10.31 -4.54
C LEU A 302 -3.82 10.13 -5.61
N VAL A 303 -4.24 10.24 -6.87
CA VAL A 303 -3.40 10.00 -8.03
C VAL A 303 -3.39 11.28 -8.86
N GLY A 304 -2.29 12.03 -8.77
CA GLY A 304 -2.25 13.41 -9.24
C GLY A 304 -3.25 14.27 -8.45
N VAL A 305 -4.23 14.86 -9.13
CA VAL A 305 -5.31 15.65 -8.48
C VAL A 305 -6.62 14.88 -8.30
N ILE A 306 -6.72 13.65 -8.80
CA ILE A 306 -7.96 12.87 -8.80
C ILE A 306 -7.87 11.77 -7.74
N GLN A 307 -8.87 11.70 -6.86
CA GLN A 307 -8.99 10.60 -5.92
C GLN A 307 -9.59 9.38 -6.61
N VAL A 308 -8.87 8.27 -6.56
CA VAL A 308 -9.26 6.99 -7.10
C VAL A 308 -9.81 6.12 -5.99
N ASP A 309 -11.09 5.77 -6.12
CA ASP A 309 -11.77 4.81 -5.25
C ASP A 309 -11.88 3.44 -5.95
N PRO A 310 -11.16 2.41 -5.46
CA PRO A 310 -11.19 1.06 -6.03
C PRO A 310 -12.59 0.45 -6.08
N ARG A 311 -13.48 0.80 -5.14
CA ARG A 311 -14.86 0.29 -5.11
C ARG A 311 -15.66 0.79 -6.30
N ARG A 312 -15.55 2.09 -6.60
CA ARG A 312 -16.20 2.71 -7.77
C ARG A 312 -15.62 2.16 -9.08
N LEU A 313 -14.30 1.94 -9.13
CA LEU A 313 -13.67 1.32 -10.30
C LEU A 313 -14.21 -0.09 -10.55
N LEU A 314 -14.40 -0.89 -9.50
CA LEU A 314 -15.00 -2.22 -9.60
C LEU A 314 -16.45 -2.15 -10.05
N GLU A 315 -17.25 -1.26 -9.44
CA GLU A 315 -18.66 -1.09 -9.79
C GLU A 315 -18.84 -0.73 -11.27
N ASP A 316 -18.05 0.22 -11.75
CA ASP A 316 -18.05 0.60 -13.16
C ASP A 316 -17.59 -0.54 -14.08
N GLY A 317 -16.56 -1.30 -13.65
CA GLY A 317 -16.08 -2.47 -14.37
C GLY A 317 -17.14 -3.56 -14.48
N VAL A 318 -17.84 -3.87 -13.38
CA VAL A 318 -18.97 -4.80 -13.32
C VAL A 318 -20.13 -4.31 -14.20
N ARG A 319 -20.46 -3.02 -14.15
CA ARG A 319 -21.49 -2.42 -15.00
C ARG A 319 -21.15 -2.59 -16.49
N ARG A 320 -19.88 -2.36 -16.85
CA ARG A 320 -19.39 -2.56 -18.23
C ARG A 320 -19.54 -4.00 -18.69
N GLU A 321 -19.11 -4.97 -17.90
CA GLU A 321 -19.24 -6.40 -18.22
C GLU A 321 -20.72 -6.82 -18.34
N LEU A 322 -21.58 -6.31 -17.46
CA LEU A 322 -23.02 -6.60 -17.50
C LEU A 322 -23.67 -6.05 -18.77
N VAL A 323 -23.35 -4.81 -19.16
CA VAL A 323 -23.84 -4.22 -20.41
C VAL A 323 -23.38 -5.04 -21.61
N GLN A 324 -22.11 -5.47 -21.64
CA GLN A 324 -21.59 -6.32 -22.72
C GLN A 324 -22.30 -7.68 -22.77
N LEU A 325 -22.54 -8.30 -21.62
CA LEU A 325 -23.27 -9.57 -21.53
C LEU A 325 -24.70 -9.43 -22.05
N VAL A 326 -25.43 -8.41 -21.60
CA VAL A 326 -26.80 -8.12 -22.05
C VAL A 326 -26.82 -7.83 -23.54
N ALA A 327 -25.91 -6.98 -24.03
CA ALA A 327 -25.81 -6.66 -25.45
C ALA A 327 -25.53 -7.91 -26.30
N LYS A 328 -24.65 -8.81 -25.82
CA LYS A 328 -24.35 -10.08 -26.48
C LYS A 328 -25.57 -11.00 -26.52
N ILE A 329 -26.27 -11.17 -25.39
CA ILE A 329 -27.50 -11.99 -25.31
C ILE A 329 -28.59 -11.41 -26.22
N LEU A 330 -28.76 -10.09 -26.23
CA LEU A 330 -29.71 -9.43 -27.13
C LEU A 330 -29.32 -9.62 -28.59
N HIS A 331 -28.03 -9.50 -28.93
CA HIS A 331 -27.57 -9.71 -30.30
C HIS A 331 -27.79 -11.15 -30.77
N GLU A 332 -27.46 -12.14 -29.93
CA GLU A 332 -27.66 -13.56 -30.24
C GLU A 332 -29.15 -13.96 -30.23
N GLY A 333 -29.95 -13.39 -29.34
CA GLY A 333 -31.38 -13.70 -29.19
C GLY A 333 -32.30 -12.97 -30.17
N LEU A 334 -31.92 -11.78 -30.64
CA LEU A 334 -32.68 -10.96 -31.59
C LEU A 334 -32.15 -11.08 -33.03
N THR A 335 -31.47 -12.18 -33.39
CA THR A 335 -31.23 -12.49 -34.79
C THR A 335 -32.54 -12.95 -35.44
N PHE A 336 -33.21 -12.05 -36.16
CA PHE A 336 -34.34 -12.42 -37.01
C PHE A 336 -33.84 -13.29 -38.17
N SER A 337 -34.10 -14.59 -38.13
CA SER A 337 -33.71 -15.47 -39.23
C SER A 337 -34.49 -15.09 -40.51
N THR A 338 -33.79 -14.63 -41.54
CA THR A 338 -34.34 -14.28 -42.87
C THR A 338 -34.74 -15.51 -43.71
N LYS A 339 -34.90 -16.69 -43.09
CA LYS A 339 -35.40 -17.88 -43.79
C LYS A 339 -36.91 -17.91 -43.68
N VAL A 340 -37.56 -17.19 -44.59
CA VAL A 340 -38.96 -17.38 -44.95
C VAL A 340 -39.15 -18.86 -45.31
N LYS A 341 -39.71 -19.66 -44.41
CA LYS A 341 -40.30 -20.94 -44.77
C LYS A 341 -41.57 -20.62 -45.54
N VAL A 342 -41.47 -20.60 -46.86
CA VAL A 342 -42.64 -20.77 -47.73
C VAL A 342 -43.16 -22.18 -47.48
N ARG A 343 -44.17 -22.32 -46.61
CA ARG A 343 -45.05 -23.47 -46.61
C ARG A 343 -46.37 -23.01 -47.23
N PRO A 344 -46.85 -23.64 -48.31
CA PRO A 344 -48.16 -23.31 -48.86
C PRO A 344 -49.23 -23.63 -47.81
N CYS A 345 -50.06 -22.63 -47.57
CA CYS A 345 -51.25 -22.72 -46.74
C CYS A 345 -52.23 -23.70 -47.41
N MET A 346 -52.33 -24.93 -46.91
CA MET A 346 -53.47 -25.82 -47.17
C MET A 346 -54.36 -25.81 -45.92
N LEU A 347 -55.27 -24.83 -45.87
CA LEU A 347 -56.50 -24.96 -45.10
C LEU A 347 -57.43 -25.86 -45.92
N MET A 348 -57.38 -27.18 -45.68
CA MET A 348 -58.49 -28.05 -46.05
C MET A 348 -59.61 -27.84 -45.05
N ARG A 349 -60.66 -27.14 -45.50
CA ARG A 349 -62.00 -27.24 -44.95
C ARG A 349 -62.43 -28.71 -45.03
N SER A 350 -62.90 -29.26 -43.91
CA SER A 350 -63.87 -30.35 -43.95
C SER A 350 -65.10 -29.84 -43.23
N ASP A 351 -66.08 -29.47 -44.04
CA ASP A 351 -67.46 -29.22 -43.66
C ASP A 351 -68.02 -30.43 -42.89
N GLY A 352 -68.87 -30.17 -41.91
CA GLY A 352 -69.69 -31.21 -41.30
C GLY A 352 -70.78 -31.68 -42.25
N THR A 353 -71.12 -32.96 -42.21
CA THR A 353 -72.51 -33.45 -42.22
C THR A 353 -72.57 -34.97 -41.98
N LEU A 354 -73.53 -35.33 -41.11
CA LEU A 354 -74.11 -36.64 -40.77
C LEU A 354 -73.33 -37.57 -39.83
#